data_AF-A0A7C3USE6-F1
#
_entry.id   AF-A0A7C3USE6-F1
#
_cell.length_a   1.000
_cell.length_b   1.000
_cell.length_c   1.000
_cell.angle_alpha   90.00
_cell.angle_beta   90.00
_cell.angle_gamma   90.00
#
_symmetry.space_group_name_H-M   'P 1'
#
loop_
_entity.id
_entity.type
_entity.pdbx_description
1 polymer ?
#
loop_
_entity_poly.entity_id
_entity_poly.type
_entity_poly.pdbx_seq_one_letter_code
_entity_poly.pdbx_strand_id
1 'polypeptide(L)'
;MIKKLNTKEIFEKYSEDEILTMLNESSDWHNFANKLGCTKRSYYKLHDYFYNKVLERFKIDEIRKISLNNTQEEACKILKCTPCSYQKIQDYLYEDIFKRFKEDEIISILQNNERKQACEKLECSVRNYIVLDRFRLSKVVQSDPQAKKLNTKEVLEKYPEDKIIATLNESRNGREVMYKLGCTRKSYFELINYFYNKIFENFKADEIRNIVSNNGQEEACKILKCTRYGYQKLQDYLYDDIFKRFKEDEIVSILQNNKRQQACEKLECSVRNYYKLLNCFRLSEVLSPDLQVKKEKKEEYKKVINAYSKEDLLKILTTNSPKDACGILKCRTSIYYQLLKEFNLPFQGKINYVNGMKRKHENKYNEVFQRFTKDQIKEILIKEDRGDSCKLLNISKGIYYKLLKYFNLPTKVGQRRNTVFKYTNEQLIELYKKYNGNIVRLVEEEKIERGWVIRARLEKLGYKGVGDTESRPSWCKGKTKETDPILKKISEKLKEGYRTGRLSNVNANLAQALNGTPSTEKKVMKILDELNLTYIHQKPMGQSLPDFVIENKKLIIQVQGCFWHRCLKCFKNKFSKDELQEERLREIKQVKFFSKRGYRTLFIWEHELRNPEYVKSKILNFISLH
;
A
#
# COMPACT_ATOMS: atom_id res chain seq x y z
N MET A 1 -7.78 -26.29 -25.27
CA MET A 1 -6.65 -25.47 -24.78
C MET A 1 -6.02 -24.77 -25.97
N ILE A 2 -5.92 -23.44 -25.98
CA ILE A 2 -5.18 -22.72 -27.03
C ILE A 2 -3.68 -22.91 -26.77
N LYS A 3 -2.94 -23.45 -27.75
CA LYS A 3 -1.49 -23.62 -27.68
C LYS A 3 -0.86 -22.23 -27.46
N LYS A 4 -0.05 -22.09 -26.40
CA LYS A 4 0.59 -20.81 -26.10
C LYS A 4 1.84 -20.60 -26.94
N LEU A 5 1.96 -19.41 -27.55
CA LEU A 5 3.09 -19.09 -28.41
C LEU A 5 4.38 -18.88 -27.60
N ASN A 6 5.45 -19.55 -28.04
CA ASN A 6 6.81 -19.30 -27.59
C ASN A 6 7.44 -18.10 -28.33
N THR A 7 8.59 -17.59 -27.89
CA THR A 7 9.22 -16.40 -28.50
C THR A 7 9.46 -16.54 -30.00
N LYS A 8 9.85 -17.73 -30.49
CA LYS A 8 10.08 -17.98 -31.92
C LYS A 8 8.78 -17.89 -32.71
N GLU A 9 7.74 -18.58 -32.23
CA GLU A 9 6.41 -18.57 -32.86
C GLU A 9 5.77 -17.16 -32.87
N ILE A 10 6.17 -16.27 -31.95
CA ILE A 10 5.71 -14.86 -31.95
C ILE A 10 6.39 -14.08 -33.07
N PHE A 11 7.70 -14.21 -33.26
CA PHE A 11 8.43 -13.54 -34.35
C PHE A 11 8.10 -14.11 -35.73
N GLU A 12 7.70 -15.38 -35.81
CA GLU A 12 7.18 -15.97 -37.06
C GLU A 12 5.81 -15.39 -37.46
N LYS A 13 5.06 -14.84 -36.50
CA LYS A 13 3.68 -14.40 -36.70
C LYS A 13 3.50 -12.87 -36.73
N TYR A 14 4.38 -12.12 -36.09
CA TYR A 14 4.28 -10.67 -35.94
C TYR A 14 5.63 -10.02 -36.22
N SER A 15 5.60 -8.86 -36.87
CA SER A 15 6.78 -8.03 -37.08
C SER A 15 7.29 -7.44 -35.76
N GLU A 16 8.55 -7.00 -35.74
CA GLU A 16 9.15 -6.39 -34.54
C GLU A 16 8.38 -5.15 -34.06
N ASP A 17 7.93 -4.30 -34.99
CA ASP A 17 7.21 -3.07 -34.65
C ASP A 17 5.81 -3.37 -34.08
N GLU A 18 5.14 -4.41 -34.58
CA GLU A 18 3.87 -4.88 -34.02
C GLU A 18 4.08 -5.43 -32.60
N ILE A 19 5.12 -6.24 -32.39
CA ILE A 19 5.45 -6.78 -31.07
C ILE A 19 5.77 -5.64 -30.09
N LEU A 20 6.58 -4.67 -30.52
CA LEU A 20 6.95 -3.52 -29.71
C LEU A 20 5.72 -2.68 -29.33
N THR A 21 4.84 -2.41 -30.29
CA THR A 21 3.57 -1.70 -30.07
C THR A 21 2.69 -2.44 -29.07
N MET A 22 2.52 -3.75 -29.25
CA MET A 22 1.74 -4.59 -28.33
C MET A 22 2.34 -4.62 -26.92
N LEU A 23 3.67 -4.63 -26.77
CA LEU A 23 4.34 -4.58 -25.47
C LEU A 23 4.14 -3.22 -24.79
N ASN A 24 4.14 -2.12 -25.54
CA ASN A 24 3.96 -0.77 -25.01
C ASN A 24 2.51 -0.49 -24.61
N GLU A 25 1.53 -1.04 -25.33
CA GLU A 25 0.11 -0.96 -24.97
C GLU A 25 -0.26 -1.86 -23.78
N SER A 26 0.57 -2.86 -23.48
CA SER A 26 0.32 -3.82 -22.41
C SER A 26 0.87 -3.29 -21.09
N SER A 27 -0.03 -2.92 -20.17
CA SER A 27 0.36 -2.44 -18.84
C SER A 27 1.03 -3.51 -17.96
N ASP A 28 0.85 -4.79 -18.28
CA ASP A 28 1.54 -5.90 -17.63
C ASP A 28 1.62 -7.16 -18.51
N TRP A 29 2.35 -8.16 -18.04
CA TRP A 29 2.54 -9.44 -18.74
C TRP A 29 1.23 -10.22 -18.96
N HIS A 30 0.22 -10.07 -18.09
CA HIS A 30 -1.05 -10.79 -18.24
C HIS A 30 -1.85 -10.22 -19.41
N ASN A 31 -1.85 -8.89 -19.59
CA ASN A 31 -2.50 -8.23 -20.72
C ASN A 31 -1.84 -8.61 -22.05
N PHE A 32 -0.51 -8.63 -22.10
CA PHE A 32 0.24 -9.08 -23.28
C PHE A 32 -0.02 -10.57 -23.58
N ALA A 33 0.01 -11.42 -22.55
CA ALA A 33 -0.23 -12.86 -22.68
C ALA A 33 -1.67 -13.21 -23.10
N ASN A 34 -2.67 -12.40 -22.72
CA ASN A 34 -4.04 -12.56 -23.16
C ASN A 34 -4.24 -12.13 -24.62
N LYS A 35 -3.51 -11.10 -25.08
CA LYS A 35 -3.59 -10.57 -26.45
C LYS A 35 -2.94 -11.52 -27.47
N LEU A 36 -1.79 -12.10 -27.12
CA LEU A 36 -0.97 -12.93 -28.03
C LEU A 36 -1.00 -14.43 -27.72
N GLY A 37 -1.62 -14.83 -26.60
CA GLY A 37 -1.58 -16.21 -26.15
C GLY A 37 -0.18 -16.69 -25.80
N CYS A 38 0.73 -15.83 -25.33
CA CYS A 38 2.12 -16.23 -25.08
C CYS A 38 2.38 -16.64 -23.62
N THR A 39 3.56 -17.23 -23.35
CA THR A 39 3.98 -17.56 -21.98
C THR A 39 4.63 -16.36 -21.28
N LYS A 40 4.59 -16.33 -19.93
CA LYS A 40 5.32 -15.33 -19.13
C LYS A 40 6.82 -15.31 -19.45
N ARG A 41 7.41 -16.47 -19.77
CA ARG A 41 8.82 -16.57 -20.19
C ARG A 41 9.03 -15.88 -21.54
N SER A 42 8.11 -16.09 -22.49
CA SER A 42 8.16 -15.42 -23.80
C SER A 42 8.10 -13.90 -23.65
N TYR A 43 7.21 -13.39 -22.78
CA TYR A 43 7.08 -11.96 -22.50
C TYR A 43 8.40 -11.30 -22.04
N TYR A 44 9.08 -11.87 -21.04
CA TYR A 44 10.37 -11.31 -20.60
C TYR A 44 11.47 -11.47 -21.65
N LYS A 45 11.50 -12.60 -22.38
CA LYS A 45 12.44 -12.78 -23.49
C LYS A 45 12.27 -11.73 -24.59
N LEU A 46 11.06 -11.25 -24.84
CA LEU A 46 10.83 -10.17 -25.81
C LEU A 46 11.36 -8.83 -25.30
N HIS A 47 11.22 -8.53 -24.00
CA HIS A 47 11.88 -7.35 -23.42
C HIS A 47 13.41 -7.45 -23.48
N ASP A 48 13.97 -8.63 -23.22
CA ASP A 48 15.41 -8.89 -23.36
C ASP A 48 15.87 -8.72 -24.80
N TYR A 49 15.06 -9.18 -25.76
CA TYR A 49 15.31 -9.01 -27.18
C TYR A 49 15.41 -7.52 -27.57
N PHE A 50 14.42 -6.71 -27.21
CA PHE A 50 14.43 -5.27 -27.53
C PHE A 50 15.55 -4.52 -26.79
N TYR A 51 15.90 -4.94 -25.57
CA TYR A 51 17.09 -4.44 -24.88
C TYR A 51 18.38 -4.74 -25.67
N ASN A 52 18.60 -5.99 -26.07
CA ASN A 52 19.79 -6.38 -26.83
C ASN A 52 19.85 -5.68 -28.19
N LYS A 53 18.70 -5.54 -28.88
CA LYS A 53 18.61 -4.79 -30.14
C LYS A 53 19.01 -3.34 -29.99
N VAL A 54 18.78 -2.71 -28.84
CA VAL A 54 19.30 -1.35 -28.61
C VAL A 54 20.82 -1.36 -28.56
N LEU A 55 21.41 -2.31 -27.83
CA LEU A 55 22.88 -2.41 -27.72
C LEU A 55 23.56 -2.77 -29.05
N GLU A 56 22.86 -3.47 -29.95
CA GLU A 56 23.33 -3.72 -31.32
C GLU A 56 23.27 -2.48 -32.22
N ARG A 57 22.24 -1.63 -32.03
CA ARG A 57 21.96 -0.49 -32.92
C ARG A 57 22.67 0.80 -32.52
N PHE A 58 22.92 0.98 -31.23
CA PHE A 58 23.42 2.25 -30.69
C PHE A 58 24.67 2.04 -29.87
N LYS A 59 25.64 2.93 -30.04
CA LYS A 59 26.80 3.01 -29.16
C LYS A 59 26.37 3.55 -27.80
N ILE A 60 27.12 3.21 -26.75
CA ILE A 60 26.77 3.60 -25.38
C ILE A 60 26.65 5.12 -25.19
N ASP A 61 27.50 5.90 -25.85
CA ASP A 61 27.44 7.38 -25.79
C ASP A 61 26.18 7.94 -26.46
N GLU A 62 25.69 7.29 -27.53
CA GLU A 62 24.43 7.66 -28.18
C GLU A 62 23.24 7.34 -27.27
N ILE A 63 23.23 6.15 -26.66
CA ILE A 63 22.22 5.75 -25.68
C ILE A 63 22.19 6.74 -24.50
N ARG A 64 23.37 7.15 -24.01
CA ARG A 64 23.51 8.13 -22.93
C ARG A 64 22.92 9.48 -23.33
N LYS A 65 23.31 10.03 -24.49
CA LYS A 65 22.77 11.30 -25.02
C LYS A 65 21.25 11.24 -25.18
N ILE A 66 20.72 10.15 -25.74
CA ILE A 66 19.28 9.96 -25.90
C ILE A 66 18.59 9.94 -24.53
N SER A 67 19.15 9.20 -23.56
CA SER A 67 18.60 9.11 -22.21
C SER A 67 18.63 10.43 -21.42
N LEU A 68 19.60 11.31 -21.68
CA LEU A 68 19.76 12.59 -20.97
C LEU A 68 18.85 13.68 -21.53
N ASN A 69 18.67 13.70 -22.84
CA ASN A 69 17.99 14.79 -23.54
C ASN A 69 16.49 14.55 -23.77
N ASN A 70 15.97 13.39 -23.37
CA ASN A 70 14.59 12.99 -23.65
C ASN A 70 13.90 12.47 -22.39
N THR A 71 12.58 12.62 -22.35
CA THR A 71 11.76 11.90 -21.38
C THR A 71 11.84 10.38 -21.63
N GLN A 72 11.47 9.57 -20.64
CA GLN A 72 11.46 8.11 -20.81
C GLN A 72 10.62 7.67 -22.03
N GLU A 73 9.49 8.32 -22.29
CA GLU A 73 8.61 7.98 -23.41
C GLU A 73 9.26 8.29 -24.76
N GLU A 74 9.87 9.46 -24.90
CA GLU A 74 10.61 9.88 -26.09
C GLU A 74 11.84 9.00 -26.32
N ALA A 75 12.63 8.74 -25.28
CA ALA A 75 13.79 7.87 -25.36
C ALA A 75 13.39 6.44 -25.77
N CYS A 76 12.29 5.90 -25.25
CA CYS A 76 11.76 4.59 -25.68
C CYS A 76 11.38 4.56 -27.16
N LYS A 77 10.82 5.66 -27.69
CA LYS A 77 10.48 5.78 -29.12
C LYS A 77 11.73 5.80 -29.99
N ILE A 78 12.72 6.62 -29.63
CA ILE A 78 13.99 6.75 -30.37
C ILE A 78 14.77 5.43 -30.35
N LEU A 79 14.90 4.82 -29.18
CA LEU A 79 15.63 3.55 -29.00
C LEU A 79 14.82 2.35 -29.51
N LYS A 80 13.55 2.53 -29.90
CA LYS A 80 12.62 1.45 -30.26
C LYS A 80 12.65 0.33 -29.21
N CYS A 81 12.40 0.70 -27.95
CA CYS A 81 12.41 -0.21 -26.82
C CYS A 81 11.19 0.02 -25.92
N THR A 82 10.89 -0.95 -25.06
CA THR A 82 9.79 -0.81 -24.10
C THR A 82 10.23 -0.09 -22.82
N PRO A 83 9.31 0.45 -22.00
CA PRO A 83 9.63 0.98 -20.67
C PRO A 83 10.42 0.00 -19.77
N CYS A 84 10.11 -1.30 -19.85
CA CYS A 84 10.84 -2.33 -19.11
C CYS A 84 12.25 -2.56 -19.67
N SER A 85 12.42 -2.49 -20.99
CA SER A 85 13.74 -2.60 -21.64
C SER A 85 14.59 -1.36 -21.31
N TYR A 86 13.97 -0.18 -21.33
CA TYR A 86 14.59 1.08 -20.94
C TYR A 86 15.10 1.07 -19.50
N GLN A 87 14.40 0.37 -18.61
CA GLN A 87 14.88 0.18 -17.24
C GLN A 87 16.24 -0.54 -17.21
N LYS A 88 16.40 -1.60 -18.00
CA LYS A 88 17.68 -2.31 -18.12
C LYS A 88 18.76 -1.45 -18.76
N ILE A 89 18.38 -0.59 -19.71
CA ILE A 89 19.29 0.40 -20.30
C ILE A 89 19.81 1.37 -19.24
N GLN A 90 18.94 1.84 -18.32
CA GLN A 90 19.39 2.70 -17.22
C GLN A 90 20.39 1.99 -16.29
N ASP A 91 20.18 0.70 -16.03
CA ASP A 91 21.10 -0.10 -15.22
C ASP A 91 22.45 -0.30 -15.94
N TYR A 92 22.44 -0.50 -17.27
CA TYR A 92 23.66 -0.53 -18.10
C TYR A 92 24.41 0.81 -18.09
N LEU A 93 23.69 1.94 -18.23
CA LEU A 93 24.28 3.28 -18.11
C LEU A 93 24.80 3.58 -16.70
N TYR A 94 24.20 2.96 -15.67
CA TYR A 94 24.71 3.08 -14.30
C TYR A 94 26.05 2.36 -14.15
N GLU A 95 26.19 1.15 -14.69
CA GLU A 95 27.47 0.42 -14.68
C GLU A 95 28.57 1.15 -15.46
N ASP A 96 28.21 1.80 -16.58
CA ASP A 96 29.15 2.61 -17.37
C ASP A 96 29.76 3.78 -16.58
N ILE A 97 29.03 4.37 -15.64
CA ILE A 97 29.56 5.45 -14.80
C ILE A 97 30.76 4.96 -13.99
N PHE A 98 30.70 3.74 -13.44
CA PHE A 98 31.82 3.14 -12.71
C PHE A 98 32.98 2.70 -13.61
N LYS A 99 32.79 2.63 -14.92
CA LYS A 99 33.88 2.43 -15.89
C LYS A 99 34.59 3.72 -16.23
N ARG A 100 33.87 4.85 -16.21
CA ARG A 100 34.39 6.19 -16.57
C ARG A 100 34.98 6.95 -15.40
N PHE A 101 34.46 6.74 -14.19
CA PHE A 101 34.85 7.46 -12.99
C PHE A 101 35.31 6.52 -11.88
N LYS A 102 36.31 6.93 -11.11
CA LYS A 102 36.71 6.21 -9.88
C LYS A 102 35.66 6.42 -8.79
N GLU A 103 35.53 5.46 -7.86
CA GLU A 103 34.55 5.56 -6.77
C GLU A 103 34.68 6.86 -5.97
N ASP A 104 35.91 7.26 -5.61
CA ASP A 104 36.18 8.48 -4.84
C ASP A 104 35.80 9.75 -5.60
N GLU A 105 35.98 9.74 -6.92
CA GLU A 105 35.62 10.84 -7.79
C GLU A 105 34.09 10.99 -7.88
N ILE A 106 33.36 9.87 -8.05
CA ILE A 106 31.89 9.85 -8.00
C ILE A 106 31.40 10.41 -6.67
N ILE A 107 31.99 9.97 -5.55
CA ILE A 107 31.64 10.44 -4.21
C ILE A 107 31.88 11.96 -4.09
N SER A 108 33.03 12.45 -4.53
CA SER A 108 33.38 13.87 -4.51
C SER A 108 32.42 14.72 -5.35
N ILE A 109 32.09 14.27 -6.57
CA ILE A 109 31.14 14.96 -7.45
C ILE A 109 29.76 15.05 -6.78
N LEU A 110 29.26 13.96 -6.20
CA LEU A 110 27.97 13.93 -5.53
C LEU A 110 27.94 14.73 -4.21
N GLN A 111 29.07 14.86 -3.51
CA GLN A 111 29.18 15.64 -2.27
C GLN A 111 29.21 17.15 -2.54
N ASN A 112 29.96 17.57 -3.56
CA ASN A 112 30.33 18.97 -3.76
C ASN A 112 29.46 19.72 -4.77
N ASN A 113 28.44 19.06 -5.35
CA ASN A 113 27.62 19.66 -6.40
C ASN A 113 26.13 19.47 -6.11
N GLU A 114 25.30 20.42 -6.55
CA GLU A 114 23.86 20.22 -6.56
C GLU A 114 23.45 19.10 -7.52
N ARG A 115 22.26 18.52 -7.34
CA ARG A 115 21.81 17.37 -8.16
C ARG A 115 21.97 17.60 -9.65
N LYS A 116 21.60 18.78 -10.16
CA LYS A 116 21.67 19.09 -11.58
C LYS A 116 23.12 19.08 -12.09
N GLN A 117 24.00 19.77 -11.38
CA GLN A 117 25.43 19.84 -11.68
C GLN A 117 26.12 18.46 -11.56
N ALA A 118 25.75 17.67 -10.55
CA ALA A 118 26.26 16.31 -10.39
C ALA A 118 25.82 15.40 -11.54
N CYS A 119 24.55 15.50 -11.97
CA CYS A 119 24.05 14.77 -13.14
C CYS A 119 24.78 15.18 -14.43
N GLU A 120 25.06 16.47 -14.61
CA GLU A 120 25.83 16.99 -15.76
C GLU A 120 27.25 16.44 -15.77
N LYS A 121 27.96 16.50 -14.63
CA LYS A 121 29.34 15.99 -14.49
C LYS A 121 29.44 14.47 -14.67
N LEU A 122 28.48 13.71 -14.15
CA LEU A 122 28.46 12.25 -14.26
C LEU A 122 27.79 11.77 -15.56
N GLU A 123 27.22 12.69 -16.35
CA GLU A 123 26.40 12.42 -17.52
C GLU A 123 25.32 11.36 -17.22
N CYS A 124 24.63 11.51 -16.09
CA CYS A 124 23.70 10.50 -15.57
C CYS A 124 22.26 11.02 -15.48
N SER A 125 21.29 10.12 -15.68
CA SER A 125 19.88 10.44 -15.47
C SER A 125 19.58 10.72 -13.99
N VAL A 126 18.47 11.42 -13.72
CA VAL A 126 18.00 11.64 -12.33
C VAL A 126 17.82 10.31 -11.58
N ARG A 127 17.42 9.25 -12.28
CA ARG A 127 17.30 7.91 -11.71
C ARG A 127 18.67 7.40 -11.25
N ASN A 128 19.67 7.45 -12.12
CA ASN A 128 21.02 6.96 -11.81
C ASN A 128 21.66 7.80 -10.69
N TYR A 129 21.44 9.11 -10.67
CA TYR A 129 21.84 9.96 -9.54
C TYR A 129 21.30 9.46 -8.20
N ILE A 130 20.02 9.07 -8.11
CA ILE A 130 19.43 8.58 -6.85
C ILE A 130 20.10 7.29 -6.39
N VAL A 131 20.47 6.41 -7.31
CA VAL A 131 21.18 5.16 -6.99
C VAL A 131 22.60 5.46 -6.53
N LEU A 132 23.30 6.35 -7.23
CA LEU A 132 24.67 6.77 -6.90
C LEU A 132 24.74 7.53 -5.56
N ASP A 133 23.77 8.38 -5.24
CA ASP A 133 23.72 9.06 -3.94
C ASP A 133 23.49 8.07 -2.79
N ARG A 134 22.73 6.99 -3.01
CA ARG A 134 22.63 5.89 -2.03
C ARG A 134 23.94 5.14 -1.87
N PHE A 135 24.65 4.89 -2.97
CA PHE A 135 25.97 4.27 -2.96
C PHE A 135 26.96 5.13 -2.15
N ARG A 136 27.05 6.43 -2.44
CA ARG A 136 27.83 7.40 -1.68
C ARG A 136 27.51 7.36 -0.19
N LEU A 137 26.22 7.42 0.17
CA LEU A 137 25.79 7.36 1.56
C LEU A 137 26.16 6.02 2.23
N SER A 138 26.22 4.92 1.48
CA SER A 138 26.65 3.63 2.03
C SER A 138 28.16 3.59 2.31
N LYS A 139 28.98 4.20 1.46
CA LYS A 139 30.44 4.27 1.59
C LYS A 139 30.88 5.25 2.68
N VAL A 140 30.22 6.40 2.76
CA VAL A 140 30.40 7.38 3.84
C VAL A 140 30.13 6.74 5.22
N VAL A 141 29.11 5.89 5.33
CA VAL A 141 28.82 5.14 6.58
C VAL A 141 29.86 4.06 6.89
N GLN A 142 30.62 3.58 5.90
CA GLN A 142 31.68 2.58 6.07
C GLN A 142 33.06 3.18 6.36
N SER A 143 33.27 4.48 6.07
CA SER A 143 34.59 5.12 6.12
C SER A 143 35.20 5.33 7.51
N ASP A 144 34.47 5.07 8.60
CA ASP A 144 35.09 4.91 9.93
C ASP A 144 34.30 3.90 10.79
N PRO A 145 34.64 2.60 10.72
CA PRO A 145 34.05 1.57 11.56
C PRO A 145 34.48 1.67 13.04
N GLN A 146 35.48 2.50 13.36
CA GLN A 146 36.06 2.63 14.71
C GLN A 146 35.64 3.92 15.42
N ALA A 147 35.15 4.95 14.72
CA ALA A 147 34.56 6.12 15.34
C ALA A 147 33.38 5.72 16.23
N LYS A 148 33.56 5.90 17.55
CA LYS A 148 32.50 5.73 18.53
C LYS A 148 31.32 6.63 18.15
N LYS A 149 30.21 6.03 17.71
CA LYS A 149 28.99 6.77 17.41
C LYS A 149 28.45 7.40 18.69
N LEU A 150 28.27 8.71 18.65
CA LEU A 150 27.86 9.50 19.79
C LEU A 150 26.41 9.18 20.17
N ASN A 151 26.18 9.03 21.47
CA ASN A 151 24.84 9.01 22.04
C ASN A 151 24.28 10.44 22.16
N THR A 152 23.01 10.58 22.53
CA THR A 152 22.31 11.88 22.55
C THR A 152 22.98 12.91 23.46
N LYS A 153 23.45 12.47 24.64
CA LYS A 153 24.15 13.33 25.60
C LYS A 153 25.49 13.79 25.03
N GLU A 154 26.27 12.86 24.46
CA GLU A 154 27.56 13.17 23.83
C GLU A 154 27.41 14.13 22.64
N VAL A 155 26.33 14.03 21.86
CA VAL A 155 26.05 14.98 20.76
C VAL A 155 25.74 16.38 21.30
N LEU A 156 24.91 16.48 22.34
CA LEU A 156 24.54 17.75 22.97
C LEU A 156 25.74 18.42 23.66
N GLU A 157 26.68 17.63 24.19
CA GLU A 157 27.94 18.14 24.77
C GLU A 157 28.92 18.61 23.68
N LYS A 158 28.97 17.90 22.54
CA LYS A 158 29.92 18.19 21.46
C LYS A 158 29.51 19.33 20.54
N TYR A 159 28.22 19.54 20.33
CA TYR A 159 27.72 20.52 19.36
C TYR A 159 26.72 21.49 20.00
N PRO A 160 26.80 22.79 19.69
CA PRO A 160 25.78 23.76 20.09
C PRO A 160 24.40 23.36 19.56
N GLU A 161 23.35 23.62 20.33
CA GLU A 161 21.98 23.26 19.97
C GLU A 161 21.55 23.83 18.61
N ASP A 162 21.87 25.10 18.34
CA ASP A 162 21.52 25.74 17.07
C ASP A 162 22.17 25.04 15.87
N LYS A 163 23.41 24.54 16.03
CA LYS A 163 24.11 23.75 15.01
C LYS A 163 23.45 22.38 14.81
N ILE A 164 22.98 21.75 15.88
CA ILE A 164 22.26 20.47 15.81
C ILE A 164 20.91 20.67 15.09
N ILE A 165 20.16 21.71 15.44
CA ILE A 165 18.87 22.05 14.82
C ILE A 165 19.06 22.37 13.32
N ALA A 166 20.07 23.18 12.97
CA ALA A 166 20.41 23.47 11.59
C ALA A 166 20.72 22.20 10.81
N THR A 167 21.58 21.33 11.36
CA THR A 167 21.94 20.04 10.75
C THR A 167 20.70 19.15 10.54
N LEU A 168 19.78 19.11 11.51
CA LEU A 168 18.54 18.35 11.44
C LEU A 168 17.57 18.90 10.38
N ASN A 169 17.59 20.21 10.11
CA ASN A 169 16.66 20.88 9.19
C ASN A 169 17.18 20.96 7.75
N GLU A 170 18.50 21.10 7.56
CA GLU A 170 19.17 21.23 6.26
C GLU A 170 19.44 19.88 5.58
N SER A 171 19.61 18.82 6.37
CA SER A 171 19.94 17.50 5.83
C SER A 171 18.75 16.90 5.09
N ARG A 172 19.02 16.27 3.93
CA ARG A 172 17.98 15.72 3.04
C ARG A 172 17.34 14.45 3.60
N ASN A 173 18.05 13.74 4.49
CA ASN A 173 17.56 12.54 5.13
C ASN A 173 18.28 12.26 6.46
N GLY A 174 17.70 11.38 7.29
CA GLY A 174 18.24 11.06 8.60
C GLY A 174 19.62 10.39 8.60
N ARG A 175 20.05 9.72 7.51
CA ARG A 175 21.41 9.14 7.41
C ARG A 175 22.48 10.21 7.31
N GLU A 176 22.19 11.28 6.56
CA GLU A 176 23.07 12.43 6.46
C GLU A 176 23.22 13.14 7.82
N VAL A 177 22.13 13.29 8.58
CA VAL A 177 22.18 13.82 9.95
C VAL A 177 23.06 12.95 10.85
N MET A 178 22.82 11.64 10.86
CA MET A 178 23.61 10.70 11.67
C MET A 178 25.11 10.79 11.34
N TYR A 179 25.46 10.98 10.08
CA TYR A 179 26.85 11.17 9.67
C TYR A 179 27.42 12.52 10.13
N LYS A 180 26.74 13.63 9.83
CA LYS A 180 27.21 14.99 10.18
C LYS A 180 27.37 15.18 11.69
N LEU A 181 26.48 14.58 12.49
CA LEU A 181 26.53 14.62 13.96
C LEU A 181 27.33 13.46 14.56
N GLY A 182 27.81 12.51 13.75
CA GLY A 182 28.49 11.30 14.21
C GLY A 182 27.65 10.45 15.18
N CYS A 183 26.33 10.50 15.09
CA CYS A 183 25.43 9.96 16.12
C CYS A 183 24.75 8.66 15.71
N THR A 184 24.26 7.90 16.70
CA THR A 184 23.49 6.68 16.44
C THR A 184 22.11 6.99 15.86
N ARG A 185 21.47 6.01 15.20
CA ARG A 185 20.06 6.15 14.76
C ARG A 185 19.11 6.41 15.91
N LYS A 186 19.36 5.77 17.06
CA LYS A 186 18.61 6.00 18.29
C LYS A 186 18.74 7.46 18.72
N SER A 187 19.97 7.97 18.75
CA SER A 187 20.27 9.35 19.13
C SER A 187 19.69 10.39 18.19
N TYR A 188 19.68 10.12 16.88
CA TYR A 188 18.97 10.96 15.91
C TYR A 188 17.49 11.17 16.29
N PHE A 189 16.76 10.10 16.63
CA PHE A 189 15.36 10.21 17.04
C PHE A 189 15.20 10.84 18.43
N GLU A 190 16.11 10.57 19.36
CA GLU A 190 16.12 11.18 20.69
C GLU A 190 16.38 12.68 20.63
N LEU A 191 17.30 13.17 19.78
CA LEU A 191 17.54 14.60 19.55
C LEU A 191 16.30 15.30 19.02
N ILE A 192 15.60 14.69 18.07
CA ILE A 192 14.32 15.21 17.56
C ILE A 192 13.29 15.37 18.70
N ASN A 193 13.20 14.38 19.59
CA ASN A 193 12.28 14.43 20.72
C ASN A 193 12.73 15.43 21.80
N TYR A 194 14.05 15.54 22.03
CA TYR A 194 14.64 16.51 22.94
C TYR A 194 14.23 17.93 22.55
N PHE A 195 14.48 18.33 21.30
CA PHE A 195 14.08 19.65 20.82
C PHE A 195 12.57 19.86 20.76
N TYR A 196 11.79 18.81 20.51
CA TYR A 196 10.32 18.90 20.58
C TYR A 196 9.81 19.16 22.01
N ASN A 197 10.36 18.46 23.01
CA ASN A 197 9.96 18.64 24.40
C ASN A 197 10.37 20.01 24.93
N LYS A 198 11.56 20.50 24.56
CA LYS A 198 12.09 21.81 24.94
C LYS A 198 11.18 22.98 24.52
N ILE A 199 10.36 22.80 23.48
CA ILE A 199 9.34 23.78 23.09
C ILE A 199 8.38 24.05 24.26
N PHE A 200 7.90 22.99 24.92
CA PHE A 200 6.93 23.10 26.01
C PHE A 200 7.54 23.53 27.34
N GLU A 201 8.87 23.48 27.45
CA GLU A 201 9.60 24.05 28.59
C GLU A 201 9.76 25.57 28.44
N ASN A 202 9.89 26.06 27.20
CA ASN A 202 10.18 27.47 26.91
C ASN A 202 8.96 28.30 26.53
N PHE A 203 7.89 27.67 26.03
CA PHE A 203 6.72 28.37 25.50
C PHE A 203 5.43 27.81 26.10
N LYS A 204 4.50 28.71 26.43
CA LYS A 204 3.14 28.35 26.82
C LYS A 204 2.34 27.89 25.59
N ALA A 205 1.30 27.10 25.81
CA ALA A 205 0.47 26.57 24.73
C ALA A 205 -0.12 27.68 23.82
N ASP A 206 -0.50 28.81 24.40
CA ASP A 206 -1.10 29.94 23.69
C ASP A 206 -0.07 30.66 22.80
N GLU A 207 1.17 30.81 23.30
CA GLU A 207 2.29 31.38 22.53
C GLU A 207 2.64 30.48 21.35
N ILE A 208 2.69 29.16 21.58
CA ILE A 208 2.90 28.16 20.52
C ILE A 208 1.82 28.28 19.45
N ARG A 209 0.54 28.38 19.82
CA ARG A 209 -0.57 28.52 18.86
C ARG A 209 -0.42 29.79 18.04
N ASN A 210 -0.09 30.91 18.68
CA ASN A 210 0.09 32.20 18.03
C ASN A 210 1.25 32.14 17.01
N ILE A 211 2.41 31.63 17.43
CA ILE A 211 3.59 31.48 16.55
C ILE A 211 3.26 30.61 15.34
N VAL A 212 2.63 29.45 15.56
CA VAL A 212 2.36 28.47 14.49
C VAL A 212 1.24 28.93 13.54
N SER A 213 0.26 29.67 14.02
CA SER A 213 -0.86 30.13 13.19
C SER A 213 -0.49 31.34 12.32
N ASN A 214 0.42 32.19 12.80
CA ASN A 214 0.78 33.44 12.12
C ASN A 214 2.08 33.38 11.30
N ASN A 215 2.86 32.30 11.42
CA ASN A 215 4.12 32.16 10.70
C ASN A 215 4.13 30.94 9.78
N GLY A 216 4.88 31.02 8.68
CA GLY A 216 5.21 29.86 7.86
C GLY A 216 6.06 28.84 8.64
N GLN A 217 6.11 27.59 8.17
CA GLN A 217 6.83 26.50 8.86
C GLN A 217 8.28 26.86 9.18
N GLU A 218 9.02 27.48 8.25
CA GLU A 218 10.43 27.78 8.46
C GLU A 218 10.63 28.82 9.55
N GLU A 219 9.85 29.89 9.54
CA GLU A 219 9.95 30.97 10.52
C GLU A 219 9.49 30.51 11.91
N ALA A 220 8.41 29.74 11.98
CA ALA A 220 7.97 29.14 13.23
C ALA A 220 9.00 28.14 13.80
N CYS A 221 9.72 27.37 12.96
CA CYS A 221 10.79 26.49 13.42
C CYS A 221 11.96 27.26 14.04
N LYS A 222 12.31 28.43 13.47
CA LYS A 222 13.37 29.30 14.03
C LYS A 222 12.97 29.86 15.39
N ILE A 223 11.77 30.44 15.49
CA ILE A 223 11.27 31.04 16.74
C ILE A 223 11.18 29.98 17.84
N LEU A 224 10.60 28.81 17.54
CA LEU A 224 10.43 27.73 18.50
C LEU A 224 11.70 26.89 18.73
N LYS A 225 12.80 27.21 18.04
CA LYS A 225 14.05 26.45 18.03
C LYS A 225 13.83 24.94 17.87
N CYS A 226 12.99 24.56 16.90
CA CYS A 226 12.61 23.18 16.69
C CYS A 226 12.98 22.65 15.29
N THR A 227 13.00 21.33 15.18
CA THR A 227 13.23 20.66 13.89
C THR A 227 11.96 20.67 13.04
N ARG A 228 12.06 20.57 11.71
CA ARG A 228 10.90 20.40 10.81
C ARG A 228 10.01 19.22 11.22
N TYR A 229 10.62 18.14 11.72
CA TYR A 229 9.89 16.99 12.25
C TYR A 229 9.27 17.26 13.63
N GLY A 230 9.94 18.04 14.49
CA GLY A 230 9.37 18.56 15.74
C GLY A 230 8.16 19.46 15.48
N TYR A 231 8.25 20.36 14.50
CA TYR A 231 7.13 21.19 14.04
C TYR A 231 5.96 20.35 13.51
N GLN A 232 6.26 19.28 12.77
CA GLN A 232 5.26 18.33 12.30
C GLN A 232 4.50 17.68 13.46
N LYS A 233 5.19 17.29 14.53
CA LYS A 233 4.57 16.78 15.78
C LYS A 233 3.81 17.87 16.53
N LEU A 234 4.30 19.10 16.50
CA LEU A 234 3.65 20.24 17.13
C LEU A 234 2.30 20.55 16.48
N GLN A 235 2.22 20.45 15.15
CA GLN A 235 0.95 20.56 14.42
C GLN A 235 -0.08 19.54 14.91
N ASP A 236 0.32 18.29 15.16
CA ASP A 236 -0.58 17.26 15.70
C ASP A 236 -0.99 17.54 17.16
N TYR A 237 -0.09 18.09 17.98
CA TYR A 237 -0.44 18.57 19.32
C TYR A 237 -1.50 19.68 19.26
N LEU A 238 -1.31 20.69 18.40
CA LEU A 238 -2.23 21.80 18.25
C LEU A 238 -3.56 21.36 17.63
N TYR A 239 -3.55 20.32 16.78
CA TYR A 239 -4.78 19.71 16.27
C TYR A 239 -5.62 19.12 17.39
N ASP A 240 -5.00 18.34 18.29
CA ASP A 240 -5.71 17.76 19.44
C ASP A 240 -6.16 18.83 20.44
N ASP A 241 -5.38 19.92 20.59
CA ASP A 241 -5.71 21.05 21.45
C ASP A 241 -7.04 21.72 21.05
N ILE A 242 -7.38 21.75 19.76
CA ILE A 242 -8.66 22.28 19.27
C ILE A 242 -9.83 21.52 19.90
N PHE A 243 -9.76 20.19 19.97
CA PHE A 243 -10.83 19.36 20.57
C PHE A 243 -10.91 19.47 22.10
N LYS A 244 -9.90 20.06 22.75
CA LYS A 244 -9.97 20.39 24.17
C LYS A 244 -10.65 21.74 24.42
N ARG A 245 -10.53 22.66 23.47
CA ARG A 245 -11.07 24.04 23.57
C ARG A 245 -12.48 24.18 23.02
N PHE A 246 -12.83 23.40 22.00
CA PHE A 246 -14.11 23.50 21.30
C PHE A 246 -14.86 22.17 21.32
N LYS A 247 -16.20 22.24 21.39
CA LYS A 247 -17.07 21.07 21.19
C LYS A 247 -17.12 20.68 19.71
N GLU A 248 -17.37 19.41 19.41
CA GLU A 248 -17.43 18.93 18.01
C GLU A 248 -18.42 19.72 17.15
N ASP A 249 -19.63 19.99 17.66
CA ASP A 249 -20.66 20.75 16.93
C ASP A 249 -20.24 22.21 16.65
N GLU A 250 -19.48 22.80 17.58
CA GLU A 250 -18.94 24.15 17.44
C GLU A 250 -17.84 24.21 16.38
N ILE A 251 -16.94 23.23 16.38
CA ILE A 251 -15.91 23.08 15.34
C ILE A 251 -16.57 22.92 13.96
N VAL A 252 -17.58 22.05 13.85
CA VAL A 252 -18.33 21.85 12.61
C VAL A 252 -18.99 23.15 12.14
N SER A 253 -19.65 23.88 13.04
CA SER A 253 -20.27 25.18 12.74
C SER A 253 -19.24 26.22 12.27
N ILE A 254 -18.09 26.32 12.95
CA ILE A 254 -17.02 27.25 12.55
C ILE A 254 -16.49 26.89 11.16
N LEU A 255 -16.25 25.61 10.87
CA LEU A 255 -15.75 25.15 9.58
C LEU A 255 -16.76 25.32 8.43
N GLN A 256 -18.06 25.19 8.71
CA GLN A 256 -19.14 25.32 7.71
C GLN A 256 -19.46 26.77 7.38
N ASN A 257 -19.45 27.65 8.38
CA ASN A 257 -20.00 29.00 8.25
C ASN A 257 -18.95 30.09 8.02
N ASN A 258 -17.66 29.76 7.99
CA ASN A 258 -16.58 30.74 7.87
C ASN A 258 -15.65 30.38 6.70
N LYS A 259 -15.11 31.40 6.02
CA LYS A 259 -14.04 31.21 5.04
C LYS A 259 -12.79 30.66 5.75
N ARG A 260 -11.93 29.95 5.02
CA ARG A 260 -10.69 29.33 5.57
C ARG A 260 -9.95 30.21 6.57
N GLN A 261 -9.67 31.46 6.21
CA GLN A 261 -8.90 32.38 7.05
C GLN A 261 -9.61 32.69 8.37
N GLN A 262 -10.89 33.05 8.31
CA GLN A 262 -11.74 33.30 9.48
C GLN A 262 -11.91 32.04 10.34
N ALA A 263 -12.02 30.85 9.73
CA ALA A 263 -12.09 29.59 10.45
C ALA A 263 -10.78 29.26 11.16
N CYS A 264 -9.63 29.54 10.53
CA CYS A 264 -8.31 29.35 11.13
C CYS A 264 -8.10 30.31 12.31
N GLU A 265 -8.51 31.58 12.17
CA GLU A 265 -8.48 32.59 13.24
C GLU A 265 -9.35 32.16 14.43
N LYS A 266 -10.61 31.80 14.19
CA LYS A 266 -11.55 31.37 15.24
C LYS A 266 -11.11 30.10 15.96
N LEU A 267 -10.50 29.15 15.25
CA LEU A 267 -10.00 27.91 15.84
C LEU A 267 -8.57 28.04 16.37
N GLU A 268 -7.89 29.18 16.17
CA GLU A 268 -6.46 29.37 16.42
C GLU A 268 -5.61 28.21 15.86
N CYS A 269 -5.84 27.87 14.60
CA CYS A 269 -5.21 26.71 13.98
C CYS A 269 -4.51 27.05 12.67
N SER A 270 -3.50 26.25 12.33
CA SER A 270 -2.83 26.36 11.04
C SER A 270 -3.74 25.94 9.88
N VAL A 271 -3.42 26.41 8.68
CA VAL A 271 -4.09 25.98 7.43
C VAL A 271 -4.06 24.44 7.27
N ARG A 272 -2.98 23.80 7.71
CA ARG A 272 -2.86 22.34 7.69
C ARG A 272 -3.89 21.67 8.59
N ASN A 273 -4.03 22.16 9.83
CA ASN A 273 -4.97 21.61 10.80
C ASN A 273 -6.41 21.87 10.39
N TYR A 274 -6.70 23.02 9.77
CA TYR A 274 -7.98 23.28 9.12
C TYR A 274 -8.36 22.19 8.12
N TYR A 275 -7.47 21.83 7.17
CA TYR A 275 -7.74 20.74 6.23
C TYR A 275 -7.84 19.36 6.90
N LYS A 276 -7.08 19.12 7.96
CA LYS A 276 -7.17 17.88 8.75
C LYS A 276 -8.54 17.76 9.42
N LEU A 277 -9.08 18.84 9.98
CA LEU A 277 -10.40 18.88 10.61
C LEU A 277 -11.52 18.64 9.60
N LEU A 278 -11.46 19.27 8.43
CA LEU A 278 -12.44 19.04 7.36
C LEU A 278 -12.52 17.57 6.94
N ASN A 279 -11.36 16.91 6.79
CA ASN A 279 -11.31 15.49 6.47
C ASN A 279 -11.86 14.64 7.63
N CYS A 280 -11.55 15.00 8.87
CA CYS A 280 -12.02 14.31 10.08
C CYS A 280 -13.55 14.30 10.16
N PHE A 281 -14.18 15.46 9.97
CA PHE A 281 -15.63 15.60 10.00
C PHE A 281 -16.32 15.29 8.66
N ARG A 282 -15.57 14.85 7.65
CA ARG A 282 -16.06 14.62 6.27
C ARG A 282 -16.74 15.85 5.67
N LEU A 283 -16.36 17.03 6.17
CA LEU A 283 -16.72 18.33 5.63
C LEU A 283 -15.86 18.68 4.41
N SER A 284 -15.02 17.75 3.93
CA SER A 284 -14.41 17.85 2.60
C SER A 284 -15.45 18.02 1.49
N GLU A 285 -16.71 17.60 1.70
CA GLU A 285 -17.84 17.89 0.81
C GLU A 285 -18.42 19.30 1.02
N VAL A 286 -18.27 19.88 2.22
CA VAL A 286 -18.65 21.27 2.54
C VAL A 286 -17.68 22.26 1.90
N LEU A 287 -16.40 21.88 1.77
CA LEU A 287 -15.48 22.49 0.80
C LEU A 287 -15.57 21.77 -0.55
N SER A 288 -16.75 21.79 -1.14
CA SER A 288 -16.84 21.70 -2.58
C SER A 288 -17.06 23.10 -3.13
N PRO A 289 -16.00 23.76 -3.62
CA PRO A 289 -16.14 24.72 -4.71
C PRO A 289 -17.13 24.23 -5.77
N ASP A 290 -17.33 22.92 -5.96
CA ASP A 290 -18.33 22.37 -6.89
C ASP A 290 -19.80 22.57 -6.48
N LEU A 291 -20.18 22.86 -5.24
CA LEU A 291 -21.60 23.16 -4.91
C LEU A 291 -21.98 24.58 -5.32
N GLN A 292 -21.10 25.55 -5.06
CA GLN A 292 -21.25 26.93 -5.51
C GLN A 292 -21.03 27.02 -7.03
N VAL A 293 -19.99 26.36 -7.55
CA VAL A 293 -19.73 26.24 -8.99
C VAL A 293 -20.83 25.46 -9.71
N LYS A 294 -21.49 24.45 -9.11
CA LYS A 294 -22.68 23.81 -9.74
C LYS A 294 -23.86 24.76 -9.81
N LYS A 295 -24.08 25.57 -8.78
CA LYS A 295 -25.16 26.56 -8.76
C LYS A 295 -24.92 27.66 -9.81
N GLU A 296 -23.70 28.22 -9.83
CA GLU A 296 -23.27 29.19 -10.83
C GLU A 296 -23.26 28.61 -12.25
N LYS A 297 -22.77 27.36 -12.45
CA LYS A 297 -22.80 26.70 -13.77
C LYS A 297 -24.22 26.47 -14.24
N LYS A 298 -25.16 26.16 -13.34
CA LYS A 298 -26.56 25.98 -13.69
C LYS A 298 -27.23 27.29 -14.10
N GLU A 299 -26.88 28.40 -13.45
CA GLU A 299 -27.33 29.74 -13.83
C GLU A 299 -26.69 30.23 -15.13
N GLU A 300 -25.39 30.01 -15.30
CA GLU A 300 -24.65 30.33 -16.52
C GLU A 300 -25.14 29.52 -17.71
N TYR A 301 -25.41 28.22 -17.54
CA TYR A 301 -26.04 27.37 -18.55
C TYR A 301 -27.39 27.94 -19.01
N LYS A 302 -28.24 28.33 -18.06
CA LYS A 302 -29.55 28.94 -18.35
C LYS A 302 -29.39 30.27 -19.09
N LYS A 303 -28.41 31.10 -18.72
CA LYS A 303 -28.13 32.36 -19.43
C LYS A 303 -27.77 32.11 -20.89
N VAL A 304 -26.93 31.11 -21.18
CA VAL A 304 -26.52 30.78 -22.54
C VAL A 304 -27.70 30.24 -23.36
N ILE A 305 -28.47 29.29 -22.83
CA ILE A 305 -29.64 28.72 -23.52
C ILE A 305 -30.72 29.78 -23.80
N ASN A 306 -30.88 30.76 -22.91
CA ASN A 306 -31.88 31.82 -23.09
C ASN A 306 -31.41 32.96 -24.00
N ALA A 307 -30.10 33.13 -24.20
CA ALA A 307 -29.54 34.25 -24.97
C ALA A 307 -29.34 33.94 -26.46
N TYR A 308 -29.33 32.67 -26.86
CA TYR A 308 -29.07 32.24 -28.23
C TYR A 308 -30.14 31.28 -28.71
N SER A 309 -30.50 31.38 -30.00
CA SER A 309 -31.36 30.37 -30.61
C SER A 309 -30.64 29.02 -30.69
N LYS A 310 -31.41 27.93 -30.82
CA LYS A 310 -30.85 26.59 -30.99
C LYS A 310 -29.94 26.48 -32.22
N GLU A 311 -30.30 27.17 -33.30
CA GLU A 311 -29.54 27.19 -34.56
C GLU A 311 -28.21 27.93 -34.42
N ASP A 312 -28.22 29.06 -33.70
CA ASP A 312 -27.00 29.82 -33.41
C ASP A 312 -26.04 29.03 -32.52
N LEU A 313 -26.56 28.34 -31.49
CA LEU A 313 -25.75 27.48 -30.63
C LEU A 313 -25.10 26.35 -31.42
N LEU A 314 -25.85 25.65 -32.28
CA LEU A 314 -25.30 24.61 -33.14
C LEU A 314 -24.20 25.14 -34.05
N LYS A 315 -24.42 26.30 -34.68
CA LYS A 315 -23.43 26.95 -35.55
C LYS A 315 -22.16 27.32 -34.77
N ILE A 316 -22.30 27.94 -33.60
CA ILE A 316 -21.16 28.37 -32.76
C ILE A 316 -20.35 27.15 -32.30
N LEU A 317 -21.03 26.09 -31.82
CA LEU A 317 -20.38 24.90 -31.27
C LEU A 317 -19.66 24.05 -32.32
N THR A 318 -20.10 24.08 -33.59
CA THR A 318 -19.55 23.25 -34.67
C THR A 318 -18.49 23.95 -35.53
N THR A 319 -18.53 25.28 -35.61
CA THR A 319 -17.64 26.07 -36.49
C THR A 319 -16.46 26.74 -35.77
N ASN A 320 -16.45 26.74 -34.44
CA ASN A 320 -15.43 27.43 -33.64
C ASN A 320 -14.66 26.44 -32.75
N SER A 321 -13.38 26.75 -32.48
CA SER A 321 -12.60 25.99 -31.50
C SER A 321 -13.25 26.10 -30.11
N PRO A 322 -13.00 25.15 -29.17
CA PRO A 322 -13.57 25.23 -27.82
C PRO A 322 -13.28 26.55 -27.11
N LYS A 323 -12.12 27.18 -27.38
CA LYS A 323 -11.75 28.46 -26.78
C LYS A 323 -12.57 29.61 -27.37
N ASP A 324 -12.73 29.65 -28.70
CA ASP A 324 -13.44 30.72 -29.41
C ASP A 324 -14.95 30.62 -29.17
N ALA A 325 -15.50 29.40 -29.16
CA ALA A 325 -16.89 29.16 -28.82
C ALA A 325 -17.23 29.62 -27.40
N CYS A 326 -16.34 29.36 -26.42
CA CYS A 326 -16.51 29.87 -25.05
C CYS A 326 -16.45 31.40 -24.99
N GLY A 327 -15.60 32.03 -25.82
CA GLY A 327 -15.51 33.48 -25.93
C GLY A 327 -16.80 34.11 -26.48
N ILE A 328 -17.36 33.54 -27.55
CA ILE A 328 -18.62 34.01 -28.16
C ILE A 328 -19.79 33.82 -27.19
N LEU A 329 -19.91 32.64 -26.58
CA LEU A 329 -20.99 32.31 -25.63
C LEU A 329 -20.81 32.95 -24.25
N LYS A 330 -19.69 33.64 -24.02
CA LYS A 330 -19.26 34.20 -22.72
C LYS A 330 -19.43 33.20 -21.57
N CYS A 331 -18.99 31.96 -21.80
CA CYS A 331 -19.20 30.86 -20.86
C CYS A 331 -17.91 30.08 -20.55
N ARG A 332 -17.92 29.36 -19.43
CA ARG A 332 -16.85 28.44 -19.03
C ARG A 332 -16.82 27.23 -19.97
N THR A 333 -15.63 26.65 -20.18
CA THR A 333 -15.45 25.45 -21.02
C THR A 333 -16.30 24.25 -20.59
N SER A 334 -16.64 24.16 -19.30
CA SER A 334 -17.58 23.13 -18.82
C SER A 334 -19.02 23.30 -19.33
N ILE A 335 -19.46 24.53 -19.59
CA ILE A 335 -20.78 24.84 -20.17
C ILE A 335 -20.77 24.47 -21.65
N TYR A 336 -19.70 24.82 -22.37
CA TYR A 336 -19.48 24.37 -23.75
C TYR A 336 -19.60 22.84 -23.90
N TYR A 337 -18.92 22.06 -23.03
CA TYR A 337 -19.03 20.59 -23.08
C TYR A 337 -20.40 20.06 -22.69
N GLN A 338 -21.12 20.75 -21.80
CA GLN A 338 -22.48 20.40 -21.46
C GLN A 338 -23.42 20.60 -22.66
N LEU A 339 -23.26 21.69 -23.42
CA LEU A 339 -24.02 21.96 -24.63
C LEU A 339 -23.71 20.94 -25.75
N LEU A 340 -22.44 20.59 -25.97
CA LEU A 340 -22.09 19.54 -26.94
C LEU A 340 -22.81 18.22 -26.63
N LYS A 341 -22.89 17.85 -25.35
CA LYS A 341 -23.59 16.64 -24.91
C LYS A 341 -25.10 16.73 -25.13
N GLU A 342 -25.71 17.89 -24.86
CA GLU A 342 -27.15 18.09 -25.04
C GLU A 342 -27.56 18.06 -26.52
N PHE A 343 -26.73 18.61 -27.40
CA PHE A 343 -26.94 18.56 -28.85
C PHE A 343 -26.36 17.31 -29.52
N ASN A 344 -25.83 16.37 -28.74
CA ASN A 344 -25.23 15.12 -29.21
C ASN A 344 -24.13 15.30 -30.27
N LEU A 345 -23.31 16.34 -30.10
CA LEU A 345 -22.22 16.71 -31.01
C LEU A 345 -20.90 16.03 -30.63
N PRO A 346 -20.06 15.63 -31.60
CA PRO A 346 -18.78 14.96 -31.35
C PRO A 346 -17.77 15.92 -30.69
N PHE A 347 -16.99 15.37 -29.77
CA PHE A 347 -16.03 16.13 -28.98
C PHE A 347 -14.80 16.51 -29.82
N GLN A 348 -14.56 17.81 -30.00
CA GLN A 348 -13.36 18.32 -30.67
C GLN A 348 -12.28 18.69 -29.63
N GLY A 349 -11.44 17.72 -29.22
CA GLY A 349 -10.26 17.95 -28.36
C GLY A 349 -9.84 16.80 -27.43
N LYS A 350 -8.64 16.86 -26.82
CA LYS A 350 -8.14 15.89 -25.80
C LYS A 350 -8.38 16.41 -24.38
N ILE A 351 -8.91 15.60 -23.45
CA ILE A 351 -8.99 15.92 -22.00
C ILE A 351 -8.19 14.93 -21.14
N ASN A 352 -7.43 15.50 -20.19
CA ASN A 352 -6.76 14.84 -19.07
C ASN A 352 -7.61 14.87 -17.77
N TYR A 353 -7.64 13.72 -17.07
CA TYR A 353 -7.62 13.51 -15.58
C TYR A 353 -8.87 13.66 -14.64
N VAL A 354 -8.97 12.66 -13.73
CA VAL A 354 -9.62 12.50 -12.39
C VAL A 354 -11.15 12.58 -12.19
N ASN A 355 -11.85 11.42 -12.09
CA ASN A 355 -13.02 11.19 -11.17
C ASN A 355 -13.65 9.77 -11.22
N GLY A 356 -12.92 8.72 -11.60
CA GLY A 356 -13.53 7.48 -12.14
C GLY A 356 -13.90 6.30 -11.21
N MET A 357 -13.71 6.33 -9.88
CA MET A 357 -13.75 5.07 -9.10
C MET A 357 -15.09 4.68 -8.46
N LYS A 358 -15.95 5.60 -7.99
CA LYS A 358 -17.18 5.22 -7.24
C LYS A 358 -18.38 4.82 -8.11
N ARG A 359 -18.51 5.29 -9.36
CA ARG A 359 -19.64 4.96 -10.25
C ARG A 359 -19.50 3.67 -11.05
N LYS A 360 -18.30 3.05 -11.09
CA LYS A 360 -18.00 1.90 -11.98
C LYS A 360 -18.53 0.54 -11.49
N HIS A 361 -18.84 0.40 -10.19
CA HIS A 361 -19.17 -0.90 -9.59
C HIS A 361 -20.66 -1.25 -9.57
N GLU A 362 -21.56 -0.25 -9.61
CA GLU A 362 -23.02 -0.47 -9.58
C GLU A 362 -23.55 -0.76 -10.99
N ASN A 363 -23.08 -0.04 -12.01
CA ASN A 363 -23.48 -0.26 -13.41
C ASN A 363 -23.12 -1.66 -13.93
N LYS A 364 -21.95 -2.19 -13.56
CA LYS A 364 -21.49 -3.52 -14.01
C LYS A 364 -22.28 -4.70 -13.45
N TYR A 365 -23.02 -4.53 -12.34
CA TYR A 365 -23.85 -5.61 -11.80
C TYR A 365 -25.14 -5.77 -12.62
N ASN A 366 -25.73 -4.65 -13.04
CA ASN A 366 -26.96 -4.63 -13.83
C ASN A 366 -26.69 -4.99 -15.31
N GLU A 367 -25.54 -4.59 -15.87
CA GLU A 367 -25.11 -4.95 -17.23
C GLU A 367 -25.02 -6.48 -17.46
N VAL A 368 -24.75 -7.28 -16.42
CA VAL A 368 -24.62 -8.74 -16.56
C VAL A 368 -25.98 -9.40 -16.78
N PHE A 369 -27.01 -8.96 -16.06
CA PHE A 369 -28.38 -9.46 -16.21
C PHE A 369 -29.09 -8.94 -17.46
N GLN A 370 -28.53 -7.91 -18.11
CA GLN A 370 -28.95 -7.48 -19.45
C GLN A 370 -28.32 -8.32 -20.57
N ARG A 371 -27.15 -8.93 -20.32
CA ARG A 371 -26.37 -9.66 -21.32
C ARG A 371 -26.53 -11.18 -21.29
N PHE A 372 -26.88 -11.73 -20.14
CA PHE A 372 -27.00 -13.17 -19.93
C PHE A 372 -28.29 -13.46 -19.15
N THR A 373 -28.99 -14.54 -19.50
CA THR A 373 -30.15 -14.98 -18.73
C THR A 373 -29.71 -15.54 -17.38
N LYS A 374 -30.64 -15.60 -16.42
CA LYS A 374 -30.35 -16.11 -15.08
C LYS A 374 -29.77 -17.53 -15.10
N ASP A 375 -30.29 -18.39 -15.97
CA ASP A 375 -29.84 -19.78 -16.08
C ASP A 375 -28.45 -19.90 -16.72
N GLN A 376 -28.14 -19.09 -17.74
CA GLN A 376 -26.81 -19.04 -18.34
C GLN A 376 -25.75 -18.57 -17.33
N ILE A 377 -26.07 -17.55 -16.53
CA ILE A 377 -25.17 -17.07 -15.47
C ILE A 377 -24.95 -18.17 -14.45
N LYS A 378 -26.02 -18.84 -14.01
CA LYS A 378 -25.95 -19.94 -13.04
C LYS A 378 -25.11 -21.11 -13.58
N GLU A 379 -25.28 -21.48 -14.84
CA GLU A 379 -24.53 -22.55 -15.50
C GLU A 379 -23.04 -22.22 -15.60
N ILE A 380 -22.67 -21.00 -16.00
CA ILE A 380 -21.28 -20.53 -16.05
C ILE A 380 -20.64 -20.55 -14.66
N LEU A 381 -21.37 -20.15 -13.63
CA LEU A 381 -20.90 -20.18 -12.24
C LEU A 381 -20.75 -21.62 -11.70
N ILE A 382 -21.55 -22.56 -12.19
CA ILE A 382 -21.47 -23.99 -11.82
C ILE A 382 -20.36 -24.69 -12.59
N LYS A 383 -20.20 -24.48 -13.89
CA LYS A 383 -19.26 -25.25 -14.71
C LYS A 383 -17.83 -24.74 -14.58
N GLU A 384 -17.65 -23.42 -14.61
CA GLU A 384 -16.33 -22.79 -14.72
C GLU A 384 -15.68 -22.48 -13.36
N ASP A 385 -14.36 -22.29 -13.35
CA ASP A 385 -13.64 -21.85 -12.15
C ASP A 385 -13.86 -20.35 -11.89
N ARG A 386 -13.60 -19.87 -10.66
CA ARG A 386 -13.83 -18.46 -10.29
C ARG A 386 -13.20 -17.49 -11.29
N GLY A 387 -11.96 -17.75 -11.70
CA GLY A 387 -11.23 -16.86 -12.60
C GLY A 387 -11.91 -16.79 -13.96
N ASP A 388 -12.37 -17.93 -14.46
CA ASP A 388 -12.98 -18.05 -15.77
C ASP A 388 -14.44 -17.58 -15.79
N SER A 389 -15.24 -17.85 -14.75
CA SER A 389 -16.56 -17.23 -14.61
C SER A 389 -16.49 -15.71 -14.50
N CYS A 390 -15.48 -15.15 -13.79
CA CYS A 390 -15.28 -13.70 -13.72
C CYS A 390 -14.99 -13.10 -15.11
N LYS A 391 -14.22 -13.82 -15.93
CA LYS A 391 -13.86 -13.39 -17.28
C LYS A 391 -15.04 -13.50 -18.25
N LEU A 392 -15.74 -14.63 -18.25
CA LEU A 392 -16.89 -14.88 -19.14
C LEU A 392 -18.04 -13.90 -18.90
N LEU A 393 -18.34 -13.63 -17.62
CA LEU A 393 -19.36 -12.65 -17.24
C LEU A 393 -18.84 -11.20 -17.26
N ASN A 394 -17.55 -10.98 -17.52
CA ASN A 394 -16.86 -9.68 -17.45
C ASN A 394 -17.08 -8.92 -16.13
N ILE A 395 -17.06 -9.66 -15.03
CA ILE A 395 -17.33 -9.16 -13.69
C ILE A 395 -16.08 -9.16 -12.82
N SER A 396 -16.04 -8.23 -11.87
CA SER A 396 -15.02 -8.27 -10.82
C SER A 396 -15.26 -9.48 -9.90
N LYS A 397 -14.21 -9.94 -9.22
CA LYS A 397 -14.30 -10.99 -8.18
C LYS A 397 -15.38 -10.67 -7.13
N GLY A 398 -15.53 -9.40 -6.77
CA GLY A 398 -16.56 -8.96 -5.82
C GLY A 398 -17.98 -9.14 -6.34
N ILE A 399 -18.21 -8.96 -7.65
CA ILE A 399 -19.51 -9.20 -8.29
C ILE A 399 -19.74 -10.70 -8.49
N TYR A 400 -18.71 -11.50 -8.82
CA TYR A 400 -18.81 -12.96 -8.88
C TYR A 400 -19.32 -13.58 -7.58
N TYR A 401 -18.80 -13.17 -6.42
CA TYR A 401 -19.29 -13.68 -5.14
C TYR A 401 -20.71 -13.21 -4.80
N LYS A 402 -21.11 -12.02 -5.28
CA LYS A 402 -22.51 -11.56 -5.17
C LYS A 402 -23.45 -12.40 -6.04
N LEU A 403 -23.04 -12.78 -7.24
CA LEU A 403 -23.84 -13.65 -8.13
C LEU A 403 -23.93 -15.09 -7.60
N LEU A 404 -22.83 -15.66 -7.08
CA LEU A 404 -22.89 -16.96 -6.40
C LEU A 404 -23.87 -16.93 -5.22
N LYS A 405 -23.91 -15.83 -4.47
CA LYS A 405 -24.87 -15.65 -3.37
C LYS A 405 -26.31 -15.46 -3.88
N TYR A 406 -26.48 -14.73 -4.98
CA TYR A 406 -27.78 -14.50 -5.62
C TYR A 406 -28.41 -15.82 -6.12
N PHE A 407 -27.60 -16.74 -6.65
CA PHE A 407 -28.03 -18.07 -7.13
C PHE A 407 -27.86 -19.20 -6.10
N ASN A 408 -27.40 -18.89 -4.89
CA ASN A 408 -27.16 -19.82 -3.80
C ASN A 408 -26.18 -20.99 -4.13
N LEU A 409 -25.03 -20.69 -4.76
CA LEU A 409 -24.03 -21.66 -5.24
C LEU A 409 -22.70 -21.66 -4.43
N PRO A 410 -21.99 -22.81 -4.30
CA PRO A 410 -20.72 -22.94 -3.55
C PRO A 410 -19.46 -22.55 -4.36
N THR A 411 -18.28 -22.39 -3.71
CA THR A 411 -17.01 -21.95 -4.34
C THR A 411 -16.01 -23.10 -4.62
N LYS A 412 -15.26 -23.06 -5.75
CA LYS A 412 -14.40 -24.16 -6.26
C LYS A 412 -12.87 -23.86 -6.32
N VAL A 413 -12.05 -24.13 -5.29
CA VAL A 413 -10.61 -23.71 -5.23
C VAL A 413 -9.58 -24.87 -5.11
N GLY A 414 -9.88 -26.10 -5.55
CA GLY A 414 -9.13 -27.31 -5.10
C GLY A 414 -8.06 -28.02 -5.98
N GLN A 415 -7.91 -27.81 -7.30
CA GLN A 415 -7.48 -28.93 -8.19
C GLN A 415 -6.11 -28.88 -8.97
N ARG A 416 -5.15 -27.96 -8.76
CA ARG A 416 -3.94 -27.87 -9.63
C ARG A 416 -2.60 -28.27 -8.97
N ARG A 417 -2.26 -29.57 -8.82
CA ARG A 417 -0.94 -30.00 -8.26
C ARG A 417 -0.05 -30.95 -9.08
N ASN A 418 -0.43 -31.46 -10.26
CA ASN A 418 0.39 -32.47 -10.96
C ASN A 418 0.67 -32.11 -12.44
N THR A 419 1.93 -31.84 -12.80
CA THR A 419 2.45 -31.95 -14.19
C THR A 419 3.98 -32.21 -14.24
N VAL A 420 4.32 -33.47 -14.56
CA VAL A 420 5.41 -34.06 -15.39
C VAL A 420 6.90 -33.64 -15.22
N PHE A 421 7.80 -34.59 -14.91
CA PHE A 421 9.28 -34.44 -14.74
C PHE A 421 10.09 -35.32 -15.72
N LYS A 422 11.30 -34.84 -16.11
CA LYS A 422 12.22 -35.36 -17.16
C LYS A 422 12.92 -36.71 -16.88
N TYR A 423 13.09 -37.10 -15.62
CA TYR A 423 13.84 -38.32 -15.23
C TYR A 423 12.94 -39.32 -14.51
N THR A 424 13.11 -40.62 -14.80
CA THR A 424 12.44 -41.71 -14.05
C THR A 424 13.08 -41.88 -12.67
N ASN A 425 12.46 -42.69 -11.81
CA ASN A 425 13.01 -42.96 -10.48
C ASN A 425 14.34 -43.72 -10.57
N GLU A 426 14.45 -44.70 -11.48
CA GLU A 426 15.67 -45.50 -11.67
C GLU A 426 16.84 -44.63 -12.13
N GLN A 427 16.61 -43.77 -13.13
CA GLN A 427 17.60 -42.83 -13.65
C GLN A 427 18.10 -41.86 -12.58
N LEU A 428 17.21 -41.43 -11.67
CA LEU A 428 17.58 -40.56 -10.56
C LEU A 428 18.45 -41.25 -9.52
N ILE A 429 18.22 -42.54 -9.26
CA ILE A 429 19.01 -43.33 -8.31
C ILE A 429 20.41 -43.57 -8.87
N GLU A 430 20.56 -43.87 -10.16
CA GLU A 430 21.87 -44.01 -10.81
C GLU A 430 22.67 -42.72 -10.78
N LEU A 431 22.05 -41.58 -11.13
CA LEU A 431 22.69 -40.27 -11.05
C LEU A 431 23.08 -39.95 -9.60
N TYR A 432 22.21 -40.22 -8.63
CA TYR A 432 22.52 -39.99 -7.21
C TYR A 432 23.73 -40.81 -6.74
N LYS A 433 23.85 -42.06 -7.17
CA LYS A 433 25.04 -42.91 -6.91
C LYS A 433 26.29 -42.38 -7.61
N LYS A 434 26.18 -41.99 -8.89
CA LYS A 434 27.27 -41.39 -9.68
C LYS A 434 27.89 -40.17 -9.00
N TYR A 435 27.07 -39.34 -8.33
CA TYR A 435 27.53 -38.15 -7.61
C TYR A 435 27.76 -38.39 -6.10
N ASN A 436 27.97 -39.64 -5.66
CA ASN A 436 28.24 -40.01 -4.27
C ASN A 436 27.26 -39.41 -3.26
N GLY A 437 25.98 -39.32 -3.63
CA GLY A 437 24.93 -38.77 -2.79
C GLY A 437 24.93 -37.24 -2.64
N ASN A 438 25.77 -36.51 -3.38
CA ASN A 438 25.79 -35.05 -3.40
C ASN A 438 24.75 -34.49 -4.39
N ILE A 439 23.55 -34.23 -3.86
CA ILE A 439 22.39 -33.76 -4.64
C ILE A 439 22.62 -32.37 -5.24
N VAL A 440 23.42 -31.51 -4.60
CA VAL A 440 23.70 -30.16 -5.11
C VAL A 440 24.55 -30.26 -6.37
N ARG A 441 25.62 -31.05 -6.32
CA ARG A 441 26.49 -31.31 -7.47
C ARG A 441 25.75 -31.98 -8.62
N LEU A 442 24.87 -32.94 -8.33
CA LEU A 442 23.99 -33.56 -9.31
C LEU A 442 23.09 -32.52 -10.01
N VAL A 443 22.48 -31.60 -9.25
CA VAL A 443 21.56 -30.58 -9.80
C VAL A 443 22.31 -29.58 -10.69
N GLU A 444 23.53 -29.21 -10.30
CA GLU A 444 24.37 -28.26 -11.02
C GLU A 444 24.96 -28.86 -12.30
N GLU A 445 25.57 -30.06 -12.22
CA GLU A 445 26.24 -30.70 -13.37
C GLU A 445 25.24 -31.25 -14.40
N GLU A 446 24.10 -31.80 -13.98
CA GLU A 446 23.03 -32.26 -14.89
C GLU A 446 22.09 -31.12 -15.34
N LYS A 447 22.37 -29.88 -14.91
CA LYS A 447 21.62 -28.65 -15.23
C LYS A 447 20.11 -28.77 -14.99
N ILE A 448 19.72 -29.32 -13.84
CA ILE A 448 18.32 -29.63 -13.53
C ILE A 448 17.59 -28.39 -12.99
N GLU A 449 16.64 -27.85 -13.77
CA GLU A 449 15.74 -26.81 -13.27
C GLU A 449 14.89 -27.34 -12.10
N ARG A 450 14.90 -26.64 -10.95
CA ARG A 450 14.14 -26.94 -9.71
C ARG A 450 14.64 -28.16 -8.91
N GLY A 451 15.93 -28.19 -8.58
CA GLY A 451 16.59 -29.25 -7.80
C GLY A 451 15.92 -29.64 -6.47
N TRP A 452 15.10 -28.79 -5.85
CA TRP A 452 14.33 -29.14 -4.64
C TRP A 452 13.30 -30.27 -4.86
N VAL A 453 12.80 -30.45 -6.09
CA VAL A 453 11.83 -31.51 -6.39
C VAL A 453 12.51 -32.88 -6.55
N ILE A 454 13.71 -32.90 -7.13
CA ILE A 454 14.55 -34.11 -7.25
C ILE A 454 14.92 -34.60 -5.85
N ARG A 455 15.31 -33.67 -4.98
CA ARG A 455 15.60 -33.93 -3.56
C ARG A 455 14.42 -34.59 -2.84
N ALA A 456 13.21 -34.03 -2.99
CA ALA A 456 12.00 -34.59 -2.38
C ALA A 456 11.61 -35.98 -2.93
N ARG A 457 12.00 -36.29 -4.17
CA ARG A 457 11.72 -37.58 -4.80
C ARG A 457 12.73 -38.66 -4.37
N LEU A 458 14.02 -38.32 -4.30
CA LEU A 458 15.08 -39.18 -3.75
C LEU A 458 14.84 -39.48 -2.26
N GLU A 459 14.40 -38.48 -1.48
CA GLU A 459 14.04 -38.66 -0.07
C GLU A 459 12.85 -39.62 0.11
N LYS A 460 11.84 -39.57 -0.77
CA LYS A 460 10.73 -40.53 -0.78
C LYS A 460 11.15 -41.95 -1.18
N LEU A 461 12.23 -42.08 -1.94
CA LEU A 461 12.83 -43.35 -2.33
C LEU A 461 13.86 -43.85 -1.30
N GLY A 462 14.02 -43.16 -0.17
CA GLY A 462 14.91 -43.56 0.93
C GLY A 462 16.34 -43.02 0.86
N TYR A 463 16.69 -42.20 -0.13
CA TYR A 463 18.03 -41.66 -0.33
C TYR A 463 18.16 -40.24 0.26
N LYS A 464 19.00 -40.07 1.29
CA LYS A 464 19.23 -38.78 1.98
C LYS A 464 20.56 -38.16 1.55
N GLY A 465 20.60 -36.87 1.25
CA GLY A 465 21.85 -36.20 0.83
C GLY A 465 22.87 -36.09 1.97
N VAL A 466 24.16 -36.25 1.65
CA VAL A 466 25.27 -36.12 2.60
C VAL A 466 25.69 -34.64 2.73
N GLY A 467 25.72 -34.12 3.96
CA GLY A 467 26.32 -32.83 4.35
C GLY A 467 25.43 -31.58 4.17
N ASP A 468 24.54 -31.28 5.14
CA ASP A 468 24.01 -29.92 5.39
C ASP A 468 23.05 -29.89 6.63
N THR A 469 23.54 -30.16 7.85
CA THR A 469 22.63 -30.32 9.03
C THR A 469 22.56 -29.16 10.03
N GLU A 470 23.41 -28.13 9.99
CA GLU A 470 23.46 -27.19 11.14
C GLU A 470 23.03 -25.73 10.89
N SER A 471 22.75 -25.28 9.67
CA SER A 471 22.53 -23.83 9.41
C SER A 471 21.15 -23.40 8.86
N ARG A 472 20.11 -24.25 8.83
CA ARG A 472 18.83 -23.87 8.15
C ARG A 472 17.59 -23.63 9.04
N PRO A 473 16.76 -22.61 8.73
CA PRO A 473 15.48 -22.34 9.41
C PRO A 473 14.39 -23.41 9.22
N SER A 474 13.42 -23.47 10.14
CA SER A 474 12.47 -24.60 10.29
C SER A 474 11.55 -24.90 9.10
N TRP A 475 11.26 -23.93 8.22
CA TRP A 475 10.42 -24.15 7.04
C TRP A 475 11.14 -24.90 5.90
N CYS A 476 12.46 -25.13 6.03
CA CYS A 476 13.26 -25.95 5.11
C CYS A 476 13.24 -27.45 5.46
N LYS A 477 12.48 -27.88 6.49
CA LYS A 477 12.48 -29.26 7.02
C LYS A 477 11.42 -30.21 6.42
N GLY A 478 10.83 -29.89 5.25
CA GLY A 478 10.02 -30.85 4.47
C GLY A 478 8.64 -31.25 5.03
N LYS A 479 8.15 -30.61 6.09
CA LYS A 479 6.85 -30.94 6.71
C LYS A 479 5.67 -30.48 5.82
N THR A 480 4.74 -31.38 5.50
CA THR A 480 3.48 -31.06 4.78
C THR A 480 2.28 -31.19 5.70
N LYS A 481 1.10 -30.70 5.29
CA LYS A 481 -0.16 -30.89 6.03
C LYS A 481 -0.60 -32.35 6.15
N GLU A 482 -0.03 -33.25 5.35
CA GLU A 482 -0.28 -34.69 5.43
C GLU A 482 0.62 -35.35 6.48
N THR A 483 1.84 -34.84 6.68
CA THR A 483 2.87 -35.43 7.56
C THR A 483 3.06 -34.67 8.88
N ASP A 484 2.50 -33.46 9.02
CA ASP A 484 2.61 -32.62 10.20
C ASP A 484 1.21 -32.20 10.71
N PRO A 485 0.80 -32.67 11.91
CA PRO A 485 -0.54 -32.43 12.47
C PRO A 485 -0.87 -30.95 12.64
N ILE A 486 0.14 -30.12 12.89
CA ILE A 486 -0.02 -28.69 13.11
C ILE A 486 -0.34 -28.01 11.77
N LEU A 487 0.39 -28.36 10.70
CA LEU A 487 0.12 -27.85 9.35
C LEU A 487 -1.25 -28.31 8.81
N LYS A 488 -1.72 -29.51 9.19
CA LYS A 488 -3.07 -29.99 8.91
C LYS A 488 -4.14 -29.09 9.53
N LYS A 489 -4.01 -28.82 10.83
CA LYS A 489 -4.92 -27.98 11.61
C LYS A 489 -4.98 -26.53 11.11
N ILE A 490 -3.84 -25.98 10.69
CA ILE A 490 -3.77 -24.67 10.02
C ILE A 490 -4.55 -24.68 8.70
N SER A 491 -4.34 -25.70 7.86
CA SER A 491 -5.02 -25.80 6.57
C SER A 491 -6.53 -25.90 6.71
N GLU A 492 -7.03 -26.55 7.76
CA GLU A 492 -8.47 -26.69 8.04
C GLU A 492 -9.08 -25.37 8.51
N LYS A 493 -8.44 -24.67 9.47
CA LYS A 493 -8.92 -23.35 9.92
C LYS A 493 -8.87 -22.28 8.82
N LEU A 494 -7.87 -22.33 7.93
CA LEU A 494 -7.80 -21.43 6.78
C LEU A 494 -8.97 -21.66 5.81
N LYS A 495 -9.33 -22.91 5.53
CA LYS A 495 -10.49 -23.25 4.70
C LYS A 495 -11.78 -22.71 5.29
N GLU A 496 -11.95 -22.78 6.61
CA GLU A 496 -13.11 -22.24 7.33
C GLU A 496 -13.18 -20.69 7.26
N GLY A 497 -12.04 -20.01 7.44
CA GLY A 497 -11.94 -18.56 7.28
C GLY A 497 -12.26 -18.07 5.86
N TYR A 498 -11.87 -18.85 4.84
CA TYR A 498 -12.22 -18.60 3.44
C TYR A 498 -13.72 -18.81 3.16
N ARG A 499 -14.33 -19.83 3.78
CA ARG A 499 -15.75 -20.16 3.63
C ARG A 499 -16.67 -19.10 4.24
N THR A 500 -16.24 -18.47 5.33
CA THR A 500 -17.00 -17.45 6.07
C THR A 500 -16.71 -16.00 5.67
N GLY A 501 -15.75 -15.76 4.76
CA GLY A 501 -15.42 -14.42 4.24
C GLY A 501 -14.58 -13.53 5.17
N ARG A 502 -13.88 -14.13 6.16
CA ARG A 502 -13.16 -13.42 7.24
C ARG A 502 -11.64 -13.35 7.02
N LEU A 503 -11.21 -12.89 5.84
CA LEU A 503 -9.80 -12.87 5.42
C LEU A 503 -8.90 -11.88 6.20
N SER A 504 -9.48 -10.90 6.92
CA SER A 504 -8.69 -9.93 7.71
C SER A 504 -8.04 -10.54 8.97
N ASN A 505 -8.46 -11.73 9.40
CA ASN A 505 -7.98 -12.40 10.62
C ASN A 505 -7.09 -13.62 10.34
N VAL A 506 -6.60 -13.81 9.12
CA VAL A 506 -5.82 -15.00 8.73
C VAL A 506 -4.62 -15.22 9.65
N ASN A 507 -3.88 -14.17 10.02
CA ASN A 507 -2.74 -14.28 10.93
C ASN A 507 -3.14 -14.66 12.37
N ALA A 508 -4.26 -14.15 12.87
CA ALA A 508 -4.80 -14.50 14.20
C ALA A 508 -5.35 -15.94 14.23
N ASN A 509 -6.04 -16.36 13.17
CA ASN A 509 -6.54 -17.72 13.00
C ASN A 509 -5.40 -18.73 12.81
N LEU A 510 -4.31 -18.35 12.10
CA LEU A 510 -3.08 -19.15 11.98
C LEU A 510 -2.40 -19.30 13.34
N ALA A 511 -2.25 -18.19 14.08
CA ALA A 511 -1.64 -18.18 15.41
C ALA A 511 -2.45 -19.05 16.40
N GLN A 512 -3.78 -19.00 16.34
CA GLN A 512 -4.64 -19.85 17.17
C GLN A 512 -4.65 -21.33 16.73
N ALA A 513 -4.42 -21.62 15.44
CA ALA A 513 -4.26 -22.99 14.96
C ALA A 513 -2.92 -23.61 15.38
N LEU A 514 -1.86 -22.79 15.35
CA LEU A 514 -0.47 -23.14 15.68
C LEU A 514 -0.24 -23.25 17.20
N ASN A 515 -0.72 -22.26 17.95
CA ASN A 515 -0.39 -22.07 19.37
C ASN A 515 -1.58 -22.33 20.32
N GLY A 516 -2.75 -22.70 19.78
CA GLY A 516 -3.99 -22.93 20.54
C GLY A 516 -4.71 -21.63 20.94
N THR A 517 -5.79 -21.76 21.72
CA THR A 517 -6.48 -20.60 22.32
C THR A 517 -5.48 -19.77 23.14
N PRO A 518 -5.40 -18.44 22.93
CA PRO A 518 -4.50 -17.57 23.68
C PRO A 518 -4.60 -17.81 25.18
N SER A 519 -3.47 -17.72 25.89
CA SER A 519 -3.42 -17.96 27.34
C SER A 519 -4.35 -17.01 28.12
N THR A 520 -4.63 -15.83 27.59
CA THR A 520 -5.56 -14.83 28.12
C THR A 520 -7.02 -15.28 28.02
N GLU A 521 -7.47 -15.78 26.86
CA GLU A 521 -8.83 -16.30 26.67
C GLU A 521 -9.08 -17.54 27.55
N LYS A 522 -8.10 -18.43 27.70
CA LYS A 522 -8.22 -19.59 28.62
C LYS A 522 -8.44 -19.19 30.08
N LYS A 523 -7.80 -18.11 30.53
CA LYS A 523 -8.02 -17.57 31.89
C LYS A 523 -9.43 -17.03 32.05
N VAL A 524 -9.97 -16.37 31.03
CA VAL A 524 -11.36 -15.89 31.04
C VAL A 524 -12.35 -17.05 31.01
N MET A 525 -12.10 -18.10 30.22
CA MET A 525 -12.91 -19.33 30.24
C MET A 525 -13.03 -19.88 31.66
N LYS A 526 -11.90 -20.08 32.34
CA LYS A 526 -11.88 -20.56 33.72
C LYS A 526 -12.68 -19.67 34.67
N ILE A 527 -12.56 -18.35 34.54
CA ILE A 527 -13.33 -17.38 35.33
C ILE A 527 -14.84 -17.52 35.05
N LEU A 528 -15.24 -17.66 33.79
CA LEU A 528 -16.65 -17.82 33.42
C LEU A 528 -17.22 -19.15 33.91
N ASP A 529 -16.42 -20.22 33.85
CA ASP A 529 -16.78 -21.54 34.40
C ASP A 529 -16.95 -21.47 35.92
N GLU A 530 -16.01 -20.82 36.63
CA GLU A 530 -16.09 -20.60 38.10
C GLU A 530 -17.31 -19.76 38.51
N LEU A 531 -17.79 -18.87 37.62
CA LEU A 531 -19.00 -18.07 37.83
C LEU A 531 -20.29 -18.79 37.40
N ASN A 532 -20.22 -20.05 36.96
CA ASN A 532 -21.35 -20.81 36.40
C ASN A 532 -22.09 -20.08 35.26
N LEU A 533 -21.37 -19.30 34.45
CA LEU A 533 -21.95 -18.59 33.31
C LEU A 533 -21.89 -19.47 32.06
N THR A 534 -23.02 -19.71 31.42
CA THR A 534 -23.06 -20.38 30.12
C THR A 534 -22.60 -19.42 29.02
N TYR A 535 -21.53 -19.76 28.32
CA TYR A 535 -20.99 -18.95 27.22
C TYR A 535 -20.72 -19.79 25.96
N ILE A 536 -20.70 -19.10 24.82
CA ILE A 536 -20.27 -19.64 23.54
C ILE A 536 -18.98 -18.93 23.17
N HIS A 537 -17.87 -19.67 23.17
CA HIS A 537 -16.57 -19.16 22.72
C HIS A 537 -16.58 -18.97 21.20
N GLN A 538 -16.14 -17.81 20.73
CA GLN A 538 -15.97 -17.48 19.31
C GLN A 538 -17.22 -17.74 18.46
N LYS A 539 -18.40 -17.33 18.95
CA LYS A 539 -19.65 -17.43 18.20
C LYS A 539 -19.64 -16.50 16.98
N PRO A 540 -19.79 -17.01 15.75
CA PRO A 540 -19.90 -16.17 14.56
C PRO A 540 -21.11 -15.21 14.62
N MET A 541 -20.88 -13.89 14.57
CA MET A 541 -21.94 -12.88 14.52
C MET A 541 -21.77 -11.97 13.30
N GLY A 542 -22.19 -12.46 12.13
CA GLY A 542 -22.03 -11.74 10.86
C GLY A 542 -20.55 -11.45 10.54
N GLN A 543 -20.21 -10.17 10.35
CA GLN A 543 -18.84 -9.72 10.03
C GLN A 543 -17.91 -9.65 11.25
N SER A 544 -18.43 -9.83 12.47
CA SER A 544 -17.65 -9.80 13.71
C SER A 544 -17.61 -11.18 14.37
N LEU A 545 -16.52 -11.44 15.10
CA LEU A 545 -16.32 -12.66 15.88
C LEU A 545 -15.97 -12.24 17.31
N PRO A 546 -16.94 -12.19 18.23
CA PRO A 546 -16.67 -11.95 19.65
C PRO A 546 -15.95 -13.14 20.28
N ASP A 547 -15.14 -12.90 21.31
CA ASP A 547 -14.39 -13.93 22.04
C ASP A 547 -15.33 -14.80 22.87
N PHE A 548 -16.27 -14.19 23.61
CA PHE A 548 -17.31 -14.91 24.35
C PHE A 548 -18.67 -14.27 24.18
N VAL A 549 -19.69 -15.10 24.01
CA VAL A 549 -21.11 -14.69 23.96
C VAL A 549 -21.89 -15.39 25.05
N ILE A 550 -22.53 -14.63 25.93
CA ILE A 550 -23.45 -15.10 26.96
C ILE A 550 -24.86 -14.76 26.49
N GLU A 551 -25.48 -15.73 25.81
CA GLU A 551 -26.69 -15.52 25.00
C GLU A 551 -27.90 -15.11 25.85
N ASN A 552 -28.09 -15.78 27.00
CA ASN A 552 -29.20 -15.51 27.93
C ASN A 552 -29.14 -14.12 28.56
N LYS A 553 -27.96 -13.47 28.58
CA LYS A 553 -27.75 -12.13 29.13
C LYS A 553 -27.49 -11.06 28.05
N LYS A 554 -27.58 -11.43 26.77
CA LYS A 554 -27.20 -10.59 25.62
C LYS A 554 -25.88 -9.84 25.85
N LEU A 555 -24.90 -10.57 26.36
CA LEU A 555 -23.59 -10.04 26.74
C LEU A 555 -22.50 -10.62 25.85
N ILE A 556 -21.59 -9.76 25.40
CA ILE A 556 -20.35 -10.09 24.72
C ILE A 556 -19.19 -9.70 25.62
N ILE A 557 -18.23 -10.60 25.78
CA ILE A 557 -16.96 -10.32 26.46
C ILE A 557 -15.85 -10.41 25.42
N GLN A 558 -15.09 -9.32 25.30
CA GLN A 558 -13.91 -9.21 24.43
C GLN A 558 -12.63 -9.14 25.27
N VAL A 559 -11.65 -9.99 24.94
CA VAL A 559 -10.36 -10.08 25.64
C VAL A 559 -9.29 -9.34 24.86
N GLN A 560 -8.93 -8.15 25.34
CA GLN A 560 -7.98 -7.28 24.67
C GLN A 560 -6.54 -7.59 25.09
N GLY A 561 -5.76 -8.16 24.17
CA GLY A 561 -4.31 -8.25 24.31
C GLY A 561 -3.68 -6.87 24.44
N CYS A 562 -2.93 -6.61 25.51
CA CYS A 562 -2.47 -5.25 25.82
C CYS A 562 -1.52 -4.69 24.76
N PHE A 563 -0.71 -5.55 24.13
CA PHE A 563 0.20 -5.13 23.07
C PHE A 563 -0.54 -4.87 21.76
N TRP A 564 -1.37 -5.82 21.31
CA TRP A 564 -2.08 -5.76 20.03
C TRP A 564 -3.14 -4.67 19.98
N HIS A 565 -3.85 -4.46 21.10
CA HIS A 565 -4.85 -3.41 21.27
C HIS A 565 -4.27 -2.12 21.86
N ARG A 566 -2.93 -2.01 21.88
CA ARG A 566 -2.21 -0.77 22.18
C ARG A 566 -2.65 -0.14 23.52
N CYS A 567 -2.77 -0.97 24.56
CA CYS A 567 -3.26 -0.58 25.89
C CYS A 567 -2.44 0.60 26.45
N LEU A 568 -3.10 1.73 26.66
CA LEU A 568 -2.46 2.95 27.18
C LEU A 568 -1.88 2.78 28.59
N LYS A 569 -2.40 1.85 29.39
CA LYS A 569 -1.91 1.55 30.74
C LYS A 569 -0.61 0.73 30.72
N CYS A 570 -0.43 -0.17 29.76
CA CYS A 570 0.74 -1.05 29.68
C CYS A 570 1.83 -0.54 28.73
N PHE A 571 1.46 0.24 27.70
CA PHE A 571 2.35 0.67 26.63
C PHE A 571 2.23 2.18 26.36
N LYS A 572 2.17 2.97 27.43
CA LYS A 572 2.18 4.43 27.38
C LYS A 572 3.35 4.89 26.50
N ASN A 573 3.09 5.75 25.51
CA ASN A 573 4.07 6.33 24.58
C ASN A 573 4.76 5.36 23.59
N LYS A 574 4.35 4.09 23.48
CA LYS A 574 4.95 3.13 22.54
C LYS A 574 4.32 3.15 21.14
N PHE A 575 3.08 3.61 21.04
CA PHE A 575 2.31 3.67 19.80
C PHE A 575 2.01 5.13 19.44
N SER A 576 2.01 5.44 18.15
CA SER A 576 1.63 6.77 17.67
C SER A 576 0.14 7.07 17.92
N LYS A 577 -0.23 8.35 17.92
CA LYS A 577 -1.63 8.77 18.10
C LYS A 577 -2.55 8.24 17.00
N ASP A 578 -2.08 8.24 15.75
CA ASP A 578 -2.82 7.70 14.60
C ASP A 578 -3.07 6.19 14.78
N GLU A 579 -2.07 5.45 15.23
CA GLU A 579 -2.19 4.03 15.55
C GLU A 579 -3.22 3.76 16.65
N LEU A 580 -3.23 4.56 17.71
CA LEU A 580 -4.21 4.45 18.80
C LEU A 580 -5.62 4.80 18.32
N GLN A 581 -5.76 5.83 17.48
CA GLN A 581 -7.03 6.28 16.93
C GLN A 581 -7.64 5.26 15.97
N GLU A 582 -6.84 4.65 15.09
CA GLU A 582 -7.31 3.60 14.18
C GLU A 582 -7.82 2.36 14.91
N GLU A 583 -7.17 1.96 16.01
CA GLU A 583 -7.61 0.82 16.83
C GLU A 583 -8.92 1.15 17.55
N ARG A 584 -9.00 2.34 18.18
CA ARG A 584 -10.22 2.80 18.86
C ARG A 584 -11.41 2.93 17.89
N LEU A 585 -11.17 3.40 16.66
CA LEU A 585 -12.21 3.45 15.63
C LEU A 585 -12.68 2.06 15.20
N ARG A 586 -11.81 1.06 15.20
CA ARG A 586 -12.19 -0.34 14.95
C ARG A 586 -13.03 -0.91 16.10
N GLU A 587 -12.63 -0.67 17.34
CA GLU A 587 -13.37 -1.08 18.54
C GLU A 587 -14.78 -0.45 18.59
N ILE A 588 -14.89 0.87 18.35
CA ILE A 588 -16.18 1.56 18.32
C ILE A 588 -17.11 0.97 17.25
N LYS A 589 -16.59 0.67 16.05
CA LYS A 589 -17.38 0.02 14.99
C LYS A 589 -17.87 -1.35 15.41
N GLN A 590 -17.04 -2.12 16.13
CA GLN A 590 -17.38 -3.45 16.60
C GLN A 590 -18.45 -3.40 17.70
N VAL A 591 -18.31 -2.51 18.69
CA VAL A 591 -19.32 -2.29 19.74
C VAL A 591 -20.65 -1.85 19.13
N LYS A 592 -20.64 -0.89 18.19
CA LYS A 592 -21.86 -0.46 17.48
C LYS A 592 -22.51 -1.61 16.70
N PHE A 593 -21.71 -2.51 16.12
CA PHE A 593 -22.22 -3.68 15.40
C PHE A 593 -22.95 -4.66 16.32
N PHE A 594 -22.43 -4.89 17.52
CA PHE A 594 -23.02 -5.76 18.54
C PHE A 594 -24.25 -5.13 19.21
N SER A 595 -24.15 -3.84 19.57
CA SER A 595 -25.25 -3.08 20.16
C SER A 595 -26.50 -3.05 19.26
N LYS A 596 -26.32 -2.88 17.94
CA LYS A 596 -27.43 -2.99 16.96
C LYS A 596 -28.13 -4.35 16.92
N ARG A 597 -27.54 -5.39 17.53
CA ARG A 597 -28.11 -6.74 17.64
C ARG A 597 -28.64 -7.04 19.04
N GLY A 598 -28.73 -6.01 19.89
CA GLY A 598 -29.20 -6.11 21.27
C GLY A 598 -28.12 -6.56 22.25
N TYR A 599 -26.85 -6.63 21.86
CA TYR A 599 -25.78 -7.10 22.74
C TYR A 599 -25.00 -5.96 23.38
N ARG A 600 -24.73 -6.10 24.68
CA ARG A 600 -23.82 -5.25 25.44
C ARG A 600 -22.41 -5.84 25.36
N THR A 601 -21.38 -4.99 25.32
CA THR A 601 -19.98 -5.44 25.16
C THR A 601 -19.14 -5.02 26.36
N LEU A 602 -18.54 -6.00 27.04
CA LEU A 602 -17.58 -5.81 28.13
C LEU A 602 -16.17 -6.12 27.61
N PHE A 603 -15.23 -5.21 27.84
CA PHE A 603 -13.82 -5.42 27.53
C PHE A 603 -13.04 -5.83 28.79
N ILE A 604 -12.30 -6.94 28.66
CA ILE A 604 -11.34 -7.40 29.66
C ILE A 604 -9.95 -7.27 29.06
N TRP A 605 -9.10 -6.46 29.66
CA TRP A 605 -7.73 -6.29 29.20
C TRP A 605 -6.83 -7.40 29.74
N GLU A 606 -5.83 -7.82 28.96
CA GLU A 606 -4.86 -8.84 29.34
C GLU A 606 -4.19 -8.57 30.70
N HIS A 607 -3.89 -7.31 31.02
CA HIS A 607 -3.29 -6.96 32.30
C HIS A 607 -4.24 -7.11 33.49
N GLU A 608 -5.56 -7.06 33.27
CA GLU A 608 -6.57 -7.29 34.31
C GLU A 608 -6.59 -8.76 34.74
N LEU A 609 -6.25 -9.68 33.83
CA LEU A 609 -6.15 -11.12 34.10
C LEU A 609 -5.00 -11.52 35.03
N ARG A 610 -4.21 -10.56 35.51
CA ARG A 610 -3.27 -10.75 36.63
C ARG A 610 -4.00 -10.85 37.98
N ASN A 611 -5.22 -10.30 38.07
CA ASN A 611 -6.10 -10.39 39.24
C ASN A 611 -7.46 -11.00 38.83
N PRO A 612 -7.61 -12.32 38.87
CA PRO A 612 -8.86 -13.01 38.48
C PRO A 612 -10.08 -12.56 39.29
N GLU A 613 -9.93 -12.26 40.58
CA GLU A 613 -11.03 -11.81 41.44
C GLU A 613 -11.56 -10.44 41.01
N TYR A 614 -10.68 -9.52 40.64
CA TYR A 614 -11.10 -8.24 40.04
C TYR A 614 -11.92 -8.45 38.76
N VAL A 615 -11.51 -9.38 37.91
CA VAL A 615 -12.22 -9.69 36.67
C VAL A 615 -13.58 -10.35 36.95
N LYS A 616 -13.68 -11.24 37.95
CA LYS A 616 -14.97 -11.79 38.41
C LYS A 616 -15.92 -10.70 38.85
N SER A 617 -15.49 -9.81 39.76
CA SER A 617 -16.32 -8.69 40.23
C SER A 617 -16.74 -7.79 39.07
N LYS A 618 -15.83 -7.50 38.13
CA LYS A 618 -16.13 -6.69 36.94
C LYS A 618 -17.21 -7.32 36.05
N ILE A 619 -17.15 -8.64 35.83
CA ILE A 619 -18.17 -9.37 35.05
C ILE A 619 -19.52 -9.37 35.79
N LEU A 620 -19.52 -9.69 37.08
CA LEU A 620 -20.75 -9.72 37.89
C LEU A 620 -21.42 -8.34 37.98
N ASN A 621 -20.64 -7.29 38.22
CA ASN A 621 -21.15 -5.91 38.26
C ASN A 621 -21.72 -5.49 36.90
N PHE A 622 -21.09 -5.87 35.80
CA PHE A 622 -21.61 -5.58 34.46
C PHE A 622 -22.93 -6.30 34.18
N ILE A 623 -23.10 -7.50 34.73
CA ILE A 623 -24.34 -8.28 34.67
C ILE A 623 -25.41 -7.71 35.62
N SER A 624 -25.04 -7.16 36.78
CA SER A 624 -26.04 -6.65 37.74
C SER A 624 -26.58 -5.27 37.35
N LEU A 625 -25.78 -4.45 36.66
CA LEU A 625 -26.17 -3.12 36.19
C LEU A 625 -27.20 -3.16 35.04
N HIS A 626 -27.48 -4.33 34.47
CA HIS A 626 -28.17 -4.46 33.19
C HIS A 626 -28.86 -5.80 32.96
#